data_AF-A0A813UYI5-F1
#
_entry.id   AF-A0A813UYI5-F1
#
_cell.length_a   1.000
_cell.length_b   1.000
_cell.length_c   1.000
_cell.angle_alpha   90.00
_cell.angle_beta   90.00
_cell.angle_gamma   90.00
#
_symmetry.space_group_name_H-M   'P 1'
#
loop_
_entity.id
_entity.type
_entity.pdbx_description
1 polymer ?
#
loop_
_entity_poly.entity_id
_entity_poly.type
_entity_poly.pdbx_seq_one_letter_code
_entity_poly.pdbx_strand_id
1 'polypeptide(L)'
;MTNSTITVDVVFNLFSFIIDTISFFVCLILLCAIIYRFIEIKYKHGQLRIDIPLILTINIICSILIKSTLQAVHVTIPTLIKDFQIMTYFQETSFSRFRAYILWSVVGVLYWSYTLLAFFRFTRVIYSTKRWLHRSSLYLYILIPCQYIFGFINMLPLLVIFKSLHLIPDEGYCGVSFTELYPTFYVTIMNYMLPMSIISIFYVCIFRKMRETTAIRQEQELDRRDYIVIRRMLFTIATLSTLSIPYTIVYILSIITNQNGSIFYRIQWFSASLCSCLFSLTLPLINTQLSSFLRSNRLTPVNHQA
;
A
#
# COMPACT_ATOMS: atom_id res chain seq x y z
N MET A 1 27.68 -22.83 -5.55
CA MET A 1 26.25 -22.72 -5.90
C MET A 1 25.98 -23.66 -7.06
N THR A 2 25.00 -24.55 -6.94
CA THR A 2 24.59 -25.47 -8.01
C THR A 2 23.76 -24.71 -9.04
N ASN A 3 23.85 -25.06 -10.33
CA ASN A 3 23.08 -24.40 -11.41
C ASN A 3 21.57 -24.30 -11.12
N SER A 4 21.01 -25.20 -10.30
CA SER A 4 19.61 -25.22 -9.89
C SER A 4 19.17 -24.01 -9.05
N THR A 5 20.02 -23.47 -8.17
CA THR A 5 19.63 -22.34 -7.30
C THR A 5 19.53 -21.05 -8.10
N ILE A 6 20.44 -20.86 -9.07
CA ILE A 6 20.46 -19.70 -9.97
C ILE A 6 19.17 -19.64 -10.80
N THR A 7 18.66 -20.79 -11.26
CA THR A 7 17.42 -20.84 -12.04
C THR A 7 16.20 -20.37 -11.24
N VAL A 8 16.06 -20.83 -9.99
CA VAL A 8 14.93 -20.45 -9.12
C VAL A 8 14.94 -18.94 -8.84
N ASP A 9 16.13 -18.44 -8.53
CA ASP A 9 16.41 -17.05 -8.25
C ASP A 9 16.01 -16.11 -9.39
N VAL A 10 16.44 -16.41 -10.62
CA VAL A 10 16.08 -15.66 -11.84
C VAL A 10 14.55 -15.66 -12.04
N VAL A 11 13.91 -16.82 -11.84
CA VAL A 11 12.47 -16.98 -12.02
C VAL A 11 11.67 -16.10 -11.05
N PHE A 12 12.06 -16.03 -9.78
CA PHE A 12 11.41 -15.15 -8.80
C PHE A 12 11.52 -13.67 -9.18
N ASN A 13 12.69 -13.22 -9.63
CA ASN A 13 12.90 -11.83 -10.02
C ASN A 13 12.13 -11.47 -11.30
N LEU A 14 12.08 -12.37 -12.29
CA LEU A 14 11.27 -12.18 -13.49
C LEU A 14 9.78 -12.10 -13.15
N PHE A 15 9.27 -12.98 -12.28
CA PHE A 15 7.88 -12.91 -11.84
C PHE A 15 7.60 -11.62 -11.06
N SER A 16 8.49 -11.22 -10.15
CA SER A 16 8.39 -9.96 -9.43
C SER A 16 8.29 -8.76 -10.40
N PHE A 17 9.15 -8.73 -11.42
CA PHE A 17 9.13 -7.71 -12.48
C PHE A 17 7.81 -7.66 -13.26
N ILE A 18 7.34 -8.83 -13.72
CA ILE A 18 6.08 -8.95 -14.46
C ILE A 18 4.92 -8.45 -13.59
N ILE A 19 4.86 -8.87 -12.32
CA ILE A 19 3.80 -8.50 -11.39
C ILE A 19 3.82 -7.00 -11.08
N ASP A 20 4.98 -6.40 -10.82
CA ASP A 20 5.10 -4.96 -10.60
C ASP A 20 4.70 -4.16 -11.85
N THR A 21 5.04 -4.66 -13.04
CA THR A 21 4.68 -4.05 -14.32
C THR A 21 3.17 -4.09 -14.55
N ILE A 22 2.53 -5.24 -14.29
CA ILE A 22 1.06 -5.37 -14.31
C ILE A 22 0.43 -4.40 -13.30
N SER A 23 0.93 -4.37 -12.06
CA SER A 23 0.45 -3.45 -11.03
C SER A 23 0.55 -2.00 -11.47
N PHE A 24 1.68 -1.61 -12.07
CA PHE A 24 1.90 -0.27 -12.60
C PHE A 24 0.88 0.09 -13.68
N PHE A 25 0.70 -0.76 -14.69
CA PHE A 25 -0.26 -0.49 -15.77
C PHE A 25 -1.70 -0.47 -15.27
N VAL A 26 -2.09 -1.37 -14.38
CA VAL A 26 -3.44 -1.36 -13.77
C VAL A 26 -3.68 -0.06 -13.03
N CYS A 27 -2.75 0.38 -12.18
CA CYS A 27 -2.86 1.65 -11.48
C CYS A 27 -2.91 2.85 -12.43
N LEU A 28 -2.10 2.85 -13.49
CA LEU A 28 -2.07 3.91 -14.48
C LEU A 28 -3.40 4.00 -15.23
N ILE A 29 -3.94 2.87 -15.68
CA ILE A 29 -5.25 2.79 -16.34
C ILE A 29 -6.35 3.31 -15.40
N LEU A 30 -6.35 2.87 -14.13
CA LEU A 30 -7.31 3.35 -13.14
C LEU A 30 -7.20 4.86 -12.91
N LEU A 31 -5.98 5.39 -12.79
CA LEU A 31 -5.76 6.83 -12.61
C LEU A 31 -6.22 7.63 -13.83
N CYS A 32 -5.88 7.20 -15.04
CA CYS A 32 -6.35 7.81 -16.28
C CYS A 32 -7.87 7.77 -16.40
N ALA A 33 -8.51 6.65 -16.05
CA ALA A 33 -9.96 6.52 -16.06
C ALA A 33 -10.63 7.46 -15.05
N ILE A 34 -10.05 7.60 -13.85
CA ILE A 34 -10.51 8.57 -12.85
C ILE A 34 -10.38 9.99 -13.41
N ILE A 35 -9.21 10.39 -13.92
CA ILE A 35 -8.96 11.73 -14.49
C ILE A 35 -9.93 12.04 -15.63
N TYR A 36 -10.13 11.09 -16.55
CA TYR A 36 -11.07 11.24 -17.66
C TYR A 36 -12.49 11.51 -17.18
N ARG A 37 -12.99 10.70 -16.22
CA ARG A 37 -14.32 10.89 -15.63
C ARG A 37 -14.44 12.22 -14.86
N PHE A 38 -13.37 12.64 -14.18
CA PHE A 38 -13.30 13.94 -13.52
C PHE A 38 -13.49 15.10 -14.52
N ILE A 39 -12.79 15.05 -15.65
CA ILE A 39 -12.90 16.05 -16.72
C ILE A 39 -14.31 16.03 -17.33
N GLU A 40 -14.83 14.84 -17.63
CA GLU A 40 -16.18 14.66 -18.19
C GLU A 40 -17.27 15.28 -17.29
N ILE A 41 -17.24 14.98 -15.99
CA ILE A 41 -18.24 15.51 -15.04
C ILE A 41 -18.08 17.02 -14.87
N LYS A 42 -16.85 17.52 -14.78
CA LYS A 42 -16.59 18.97 -14.68
C LYS A 42 -17.15 19.71 -15.90
N TYR A 43 -16.98 19.15 -17.09
CA TYR A 43 -17.50 19.73 -18.34
C TYR A 43 -19.04 19.69 -18.40
N LYS A 44 -19.67 18.58 -18.01
CA LYS A 44 -21.14 18.40 -18.10
C LYS A 44 -21.94 19.11 -17.01
N HIS A 45 -21.41 19.23 -15.80
CA HIS A 45 -22.19 19.67 -14.63
C HIS A 45 -21.63 20.90 -13.91
N GLY A 46 -20.44 21.39 -14.28
CA GLY A 46 -19.83 22.61 -13.73
C GLY A 46 -19.36 22.50 -12.27
N GLN A 47 -20.03 21.72 -11.42
CA GLN A 47 -19.67 21.47 -10.03
C GLN A 47 -19.37 19.98 -9.80
N LEU A 48 -18.16 19.70 -9.34
CA LEU A 48 -17.73 18.36 -8.94
C LEU A 48 -17.56 18.31 -7.43
N ARG A 49 -18.37 17.50 -6.75
CA ARG A 49 -18.15 17.13 -5.35
C ARG A 49 -17.29 15.88 -5.30
N ILE A 50 -16.06 16.04 -4.81
CA ILE A 50 -15.13 14.93 -4.66
C ILE A 50 -15.34 14.29 -3.29
N ASP A 51 -15.72 13.01 -3.29
CA ASP A 51 -15.87 12.21 -2.08
C ASP A 51 -14.51 11.86 -1.47
N ILE A 52 -14.41 11.90 -0.13
CA ILE A 52 -13.16 11.59 0.60
C ILE A 52 -12.60 10.20 0.28
N PRO A 53 -13.39 9.11 0.23
CA PRO A 53 -12.85 7.81 -0.15
C PRO A 53 -12.23 7.80 -1.54
N LEU A 54 -12.73 8.60 -2.49
CA LEU A 54 -12.13 8.71 -3.81
C LEU A 54 -10.75 9.39 -3.73
N ILE A 55 -10.62 10.48 -2.95
CA ILE A 55 -9.34 11.16 -2.70
C ILE A 55 -8.32 10.19 -2.10
N LEU A 56 -8.72 9.45 -1.05
CA LEU A 56 -7.85 8.48 -0.39
C LEU A 56 -7.48 7.30 -1.31
N THR A 57 -8.39 6.90 -2.20
CA THR A 57 -8.14 5.87 -3.22
C THR A 57 -7.14 6.35 -4.27
N ILE A 58 -7.28 7.58 -4.75
CA ILE A 58 -6.30 8.21 -5.65
C ILE A 58 -4.93 8.27 -4.96
N ASN A 59 -4.88 8.66 -3.69
CA ASN A 59 -3.63 8.66 -2.92
C ASN A 59 -2.98 7.27 -2.86
N ILE A 60 -3.76 6.22 -2.57
CA ILE A 60 -3.27 4.83 -2.58
C ILE A 60 -2.75 4.43 -3.97
N ILE A 61 -3.49 4.73 -5.05
CA ILE A 61 -3.05 4.44 -6.43
C ILE A 61 -1.72 5.14 -6.74
N CYS A 62 -1.60 6.42 -6.41
CA CYS A 62 -0.37 7.19 -6.61
C CYS A 62 0.79 6.60 -5.79
N SER A 63 0.57 6.25 -4.52
CA SER A 63 1.60 5.60 -3.69
C SER A 63 2.04 4.25 -4.28
N ILE A 64 1.12 3.46 -4.84
CA ILE A 64 1.46 2.19 -5.52
C ILE A 64 2.28 2.46 -6.78
N LEU A 65 1.91 3.44 -7.61
CA LEU A 65 2.69 3.80 -8.81
C LEU A 65 4.13 4.21 -8.46
N ILE A 66 4.29 5.07 -7.45
CA ILE A 66 5.60 5.52 -6.97
C ILE A 66 6.40 4.32 -6.43
N LYS A 67 5.78 3.48 -5.59
CA LYS A 67 6.40 2.25 -5.07
C LYS A 67 6.87 1.35 -6.19
N SER A 68 6.01 1.00 -7.15
CA SER A 68 6.34 0.07 -8.23
C SER A 68 7.46 0.60 -9.11
N THR A 69 7.47 1.91 -9.38
CA THR A 69 8.56 2.55 -10.13
C THR A 69 9.88 2.48 -9.36
N LEU A 70 9.87 2.85 -8.08
CA LEU A 70 11.06 2.81 -7.24
C LEU A 70 11.58 1.39 -7.04
N GLN A 71 10.70 0.41 -6.82
CA GLN A 71 11.08 -0.98 -6.68
C GLN A 71 11.70 -1.50 -7.98
N ALA A 72 11.10 -1.21 -9.14
CA ALA A 72 11.66 -1.61 -10.42
C ALA A 72 13.06 -1.04 -10.65
N VAL A 73 13.24 0.27 -10.43
CA VAL A 73 14.52 0.97 -10.67
C VAL A 73 15.59 0.63 -9.63
N HIS A 74 15.19 0.42 -8.37
CA HIS A 74 16.13 0.23 -7.27
C HIS A 74 16.47 -1.23 -7.01
N VAL A 75 15.50 -2.13 -7.12
CA VAL A 75 15.62 -3.54 -6.73
C VAL A 75 15.60 -4.43 -7.97
N THR A 76 14.52 -4.39 -8.75
CA THR A 76 14.27 -5.42 -9.79
C THR A 76 15.23 -5.33 -10.97
N ILE A 77 15.51 -4.14 -11.50
CA ILE A 77 16.44 -3.99 -12.63
C ILE A 77 17.87 -4.35 -12.20
N PRO A 78 18.42 -3.83 -11.08
CA PRO A 78 19.77 -4.21 -10.64
C PRO A 78 19.94 -5.71 -10.37
N THR A 79 18.95 -6.34 -9.71
CA THR A 79 18.97 -7.80 -9.46
C THR A 79 18.95 -8.60 -10.77
N LEU A 80 18.13 -8.22 -11.75
CA LEU A 80 18.10 -8.87 -13.07
C LEU A 80 19.42 -8.68 -13.83
N ILE A 81 19.97 -7.45 -13.87
CA ILE A 81 21.27 -7.16 -14.50
C ILE A 81 22.36 -8.06 -13.90
N LYS A 82 22.31 -8.25 -12.58
CA LYS A 82 23.23 -9.14 -11.87
C LYS A 82 23.00 -10.61 -12.25
N ASP A 83 21.76 -11.07 -12.21
CA ASP A 83 21.40 -12.47 -12.47
C ASP A 83 21.78 -12.90 -13.90
N PHE A 84 21.68 -11.99 -14.87
CA PHE A 84 22.15 -12.20 -16.25
C PHE A 84 23.67 -12.01 -16.44
N GLN A 85 24.42 -11.82 -15.34
CA GLN A 85 25.87 -11.59 -15.34
C GLN A 85 26.32 -10.40 -16.20
N ILE A 86 25.43 -9.45 -16.48
CA ILE A 86 25.73 -8.25 -17.28
C ILE A 86 26.65 -7.31 -16.48
N MET A 87 26.44 -7.22 -15.17
CA MET A 87 27.36 -6.56 -14.25
C MET A 87 27.60 -7.44 -13.02
N THR A 88 28.86 -7.69 -12.72
CA THR A 88 29.29 -8.50 -11.57
C THR A 88 29.63 -7.66 -10.34
N TYR A 89 29.86 -6.36 -10.51
CA TYR A 89 30.26 -5.46 -9.43
C TYR A 89 29.30 -4.28 -9.30
N PHE A 90 28.66 -4.20 -8.14
CA PHE A 90 27.83 -3.05 -7.75
C PHE A 90 28.59 -2.25 -6.70
N GLN A 91 28.74 -0.94 -6.93
CA GLN A 91 29.35 -0.06 -5.95
C GLN A 91 28.30 0.47 -4.98
N GLU A 92 28.61 0.39 -3.70
CA GLU A 92 27.84 1.08 -2.69
C GLU A 92 28.08 2.59 -2.81
N THR A 93 27.01 3.32 -3.16
CA THR A 93 27.04 4.78 -3.31
C THR A 93 26.02 5.42 -2.38
N SER A 94 26.28 6.64 -1.92
CA SER A 94 25.31 7.44 -1.14
C SER A 94 23.97 7.57 -1.86
N PHE A 95 23.99 7.63 -3.19
CA PHE A 95 22.78 7.65 -4.01
C PHE A 95 21.98 6.35 -3.89
N SER A 96 22.62 5.18 -3.91
CA SER A 96 21.93 3.90 -3.73
C SER A 96 21.28 3.79 -2.33
N ARG A 97 21.97 4.23 -1.27
CA ARG A 97 21.40 4.30 0.09
C ARG A 97 20.18 5.23 0.15
N PHE A 98 20.25 6.39 -0.52
CA PHE A 98 19.15 7.33 -0.58
C PHE A 98 17.93 6.77 -1.34
N ARG A 99 18.14 6.07 -2.48
CA ARG A 99 17.05 5.37 -3.18
C ARG A 99 16.38 4.32 -2.31
N ALA A 100 17.16 3.55 -1.54
CA ALA A 100 16.64 2.57 -0.59
C ALA A 100 15.76 3.24 0.48
N TYR A 101 16.23 4.36 1.03
CA TYR A 101 15.46 5.17 1.97
C TYR A 101 14.13 5.66 1.39
N ILE A 102 14.13 6.19 0.16
CA ILE A 102 12.88 6.64 -0.49
C ILE A 102 11.94 5.45 -0.69
N LEU A 103 12.44 4.30 -1.18
CA LEU A 103 11.63 3.11 -1.39
C LEU A 103 10.94 2.66 -0.08
N TRP A 104 11.70 2.53 1.01
CA TRP A 104 11.17 2.17 2.31
C TRP A 104 10.19 3.20 2.88
N SER A 105 10.45 4.49 2.65
CA SER A 105 9.54 5.58 3.02
C SER A 105 8.21 5.47 2.28
N VAL A 106 8.24 5.22 0.98
CA VAL A 106 7.02 5.08 0.16
C VAL A 106 6.25 3.81 0.53
N VAL A 107 6.94 2.71 0.85
CA VAL A 107 6.29 1.52 1.42
C VAL A 107 5.56 1.87 2.71
N GLY A 108 6.22 2.58 3.63
CA GLY A 108 5.58 3.07 4.86
C GLY A 108 4.37 3.96 4.58
N VAL A 109 4.51 4.95 3.69
CA VAL A 109 3.41 5.83 3.26
C VAL A 109 2.23 5.01 2.75
N LEU A 110 2.45 3.96 1.96
CA LEU A 110 1.37 3.10 1.47
C LEU A 110 0.58 2.43 2.61
N TYR A 111 1.24 1.88 3.63
CA TYR A 111 0.56 1.30 4.79
C TYR A 111 -0.18 2.34 5.63
N TRP A 112 0.41 3.53 5.80
CA TRP A 112 -0.25 4.65 6.45
C TRP A 112 -1.43 5.20 5.63
N SER A 113 -1.44 5.06 4.30
CA SER A 113 -2.61 5.41 3.46
C SER A 113 -3.81 4.52 3.76
N TYR A 114 -3.57 3.21 3.98
CA TYR A 114 -4.62 2.29 4.41
C TYR A 114 -5.11 2.61 5.83
N THR A 115 -4.20 3.03 6.71
CA THR A 115 -4.54 3.49 8.07
C THR A 115 -5.42 4.73 8.01
N LEU A 116 -5.09 5.70 7.15
CA LEU A 116 -5.89 6.92 6.95
C LEU A 116 -7.27 6.60 6.36
N LEU A 117 -7.37 5.62 5.47
CA LEU A 117 -8.65 5.11 4.96
C LEU A 117 -9.49 4.45 6.06
N ALA A 118 -8.88 3.67 6.93
CA ALA A 118 -9.55 3.08 8.10
C ALA A 118 -9.99 4.15 9.09
N PHE A 119 -9.16 5.18 9.33
CA PHE A 119 -9.48 6.33 10.17
C PHE A 119 -10.68 7.12 9.62
N PHE A 120 -10.74 7.38 8.32
CA PHE A 120 -11.91 8.03 7.71
C PHE A 120 -13.19 7.21 7.94
N ARG A 121 -13.13 5.88 7.77
CA ARG A 121 -14.28 5.00 8.03
C ARG A 121 -14.69 5.03 9.49
N PHE A 122 -13.70 5.00 10.39
CA PHE A 122 -13.91 5.07 11.83
C PHE A 122 -14.58 6.39 12.24
N THR A 123 -14.08 7.53 11.77
CA THR A 123 -14.67 8.84 12.07
C THR A 123 -16.08 8.97 11.53
N ARG A 124 -16.35 8.44 10.33
CA ARG A 124 -17.69 8.44 9.75
C ARG A 124 -18.73 7.67 10.58
N VAL A 125 -18.35 6.50 11.10
CA VAL A 125 -19.27 5.63 11.87
C VAL A 125 -19.39 6.11 13.32
N ILE A 126 -18.27 6.36 14.00
CA ILE A 126 -18.26 6.70 15.43
C ILE A 126 -18.62 8.18 15.67
N TYR A 127 -18.14 9.08 14.81
CA TYR A 127 -18.30 10.53 14.95
C TYR A 127 -19.18 11.13 13.83
N SER A 128 -20.28 10.46 13.49
CA SER A 128 -21.20 10.85 12.42
C SER A 128 -21.70 12.31 12.54
N THR A 129 -21.83 12.83 13.77
CA THR A 129 -22.30 14.19 14.07
C THR A 129 -21.24 15.27 13.84
N LYS A 130 -19.95 14.92 13.84
CA LYS A 130 -18.83 15.87 13.74
C LYS A 130 -18.48 16.18 12.27
N ARG A 131 -19.30 17.03 11.63
CA ARG A 131 -19.18 17.39 10.20
C ARG A 131 -17.78 17.84 9.74
N TRP A 132 -16.97 18.44 10.62
CA TRP A 132 -15.62 18.91 10.27
C TRP A 132 -14.67 17.76 9.91
N LEU A 133 -14.84 16.57 10.51
CA LEU A 133 -14.07 15.36 10.20
C LEU A 133 -14.39 14.78 8.81
N HIS A 134 -15.44 15.27 8.15
CA HIS A 134 -15.90 14.81 6.84
C HIS A 134 -15.66 15.84 5.73
N ARG A 135 -14.87 16.88 5.99
CA ARG A 135 -14.49 17.87 4.97
C ARG A 135 -13.36 17.31 4.10
N SER A 136 -13.54 17.30 2.78
CA SER A 136 -12.50 16.86 1.83
C SER A 136 -11.20 17.67 1.92
N SER A 137 -11.30 18.96 2.24
CA SER A 137 -10.16 19.85 2.46
C SER A 137 -9.25 19.41 3.59
N LEU A 138 -9.79 18.84 4.69
CA LEU A 138 -9.00 18.31 5.80
C LEU A 138 -8.09 17.17 5.34
N TYR A 139 -8.62 16.26 4.52
CA TYR A 139 -7.84 15.12 4.02
C TYR A 139 -6.82 15.56 2.97
N LEU A 140 -7.24 16.39 2.02
CA LEU A 140 -6.41 16.80 0.89
C LEU A 140 -5.23 17.69 1.33
N TYR A 141 -5.47 18.67 2.20
CA TYR A 141 -4.47 19.69 2.52
C TYR A 141 -3.72 19.43 3.83
N ILE A 142 -4.24 18.58 4.72
CA ILE A 142 -3.64 18.34 6.03
C ILE A 142 -3.25 16.88 6.17
N LEU A 143 -4.21 15.96 6.20
CA LEU A 143 -3.93 14.57 6.59
C LEU A 143 -3.02 13.83 5.60
N ILE A 144 -3.24 13.96 4.29
CA ILE A 144 -2.40 13.31 3.28
C ILE A 144 -0.97 13.89 3.31
N PRO A 145 -0.73 15.22 3.24
CA PRO A 145 0.62 15.76 3.36
C PRO A 145 1.33 15.37 4.67
N CYS A 146 0.64 15.45 5.82
CA CYS A 146 1.19 15.03 7.10
C CYS A 146 1.58 13.54 7.10
N GLN A 147 0.78 12.68 6.45
CA GLN A 147 1.08 11.26 6.32
C GLN A 147 2.37 11.00 5.51
N TYR A 148 2.59 11.74 4.42
CA TYR A 148 3.84 11.64 3.65
C TYR A 148 5.04 12.09 4.50
N ILE A 149 4.94 13.28 5.12
CA ILE A 149 5.98 13.81 6.00
C ILE A 149 6.32 12.79 7.10
N PHE A 150 5.30 12.23 7.75
CA PHE A 150 5.46 11.21 8.77
C PHE A 150 6.13 9.94 8.22
N GLY A 151 5.73 9.45 7.04
CA GLY A 151 6.35 8.29 6.41
C GLY A 151 7.85 8.47 6.12
N PHE A 152 8.25 9.64 5.64
CA PHE A 152 9.66 9.97 5.42
C PHE A 152 10.43 10.14 6.75
N ILE A 153 9.90 10.92 7.69
CA ILE A 153 10.55 11.14 8.99
C ILE A 153 10.74 9.82 9.74
N ASN A 154 9.75 8.93 9.73
CA ASN A 154 9.85 7.63 10.39
C ASN A 154 10.91 6.71 9.79
N MET A 155 11.26 6.84 8.51
CA MET A 155 12.32 6.02 7.92
C MET A 155 13.71 6.67 8.04
N LEU A 156 13.79 7.93 8.48
CA LEU A 156 15.04 8.66 8.61
C LEU A 156 16.04 8.00 9.58
N PRO A 157 15.63 7.38 10.71
CA PRO A 157 16.53 6.63 11.58
C PRO A 157 17.34 5.54 10.87
N LEU A 158 16.79 4.87 9.85
CA LEU A 158 17.53 3.85 9.09
C LEU A 158 18.73 4.44 8.33
N LEU A 159 18.56 5.66 7.81
CA LEU A 159 19.59 6.35 7.05
C LEU A 159 20.63 7.01 7.97
N VAL A 160 20.19 7.70 9.01
CA VAL A 160 21.06 8.59 9.82
C VAL A 160 21.56 7.92 11.10
N ILE A 161 20.68 7.23 11.83
CA ILE A 161 20.98 6.70 13.17
C ILE A 161 21.59 5.31 13.05
N PHE A 162 20.87 4.38 12.42
CA PHE A 162 21.30 3.00 12.29
C PHE A 162 22.34 2.80 11.19
N LYS A 163 22.33 3.68 10.17
CA LYS A 163 23.18 3.55 8.97
C LYS A 163 23.07 2.16 8.33
N SER A 164 21.89 1.55 8.44
CA SER A 164 21.60 0.15 8.10
C SER A 164 21.25 -0.06 6.63
N LEU A 165 21.21 1.04 5.85
CA LEU A 165 20.99 0.99 4.41
C LEU A 165 22.33 0.83 3.70
N HIS A 166 22.69 -0.39 3.36
CA HIS A 166 23.94 -0.71 2.67
C HIS A 166 23.71 -1.71 1.55
N LEU A 167 24.70 -1.90 0.68
CA LEU A 167 24.61 -2.85 -0.42
C LEU A 167 24.42 -4.27 0.13
N ILE A 168 23.30 -4.91 -0.21
CA ILE A 168 23.04 -6.28 0.25
C ILE A 168 23.96 -7.23 -0.52
N PRO A 169 24.74 -8.07 0.19
CA PRO A 169 25.53 -9.10 -0.45
C PRO A 169 24.64 -9.93 -1.34
N ASP A 170 25.13 -10.20 -2.53
CA ASP A 170 24.47 -11.02 -3.52
C ASP A 170 23.23 -10.46 -4.25
N GLU A 171 22.74 -9.26 -3.93
CA GLU A 171 21.52 -8.74 -4.55
C GLU A 171 21.74 -7.56 -5.53
N GLY A 172 22.83 -6.81 -5.40
CA GLY A 172 23.11 -5.67 -6.30
C GLY A 172 22.26 -4.41 -6.06
N TYR A 173 21.55 -4.33 -4.93
CA TYR A 173 20.84 -3.12 -4.47
C TYR A 173 21.12 -2.83 -3.00
N CYS A 174 20.83 -1.60 -2.55
CA CYS A 174 20.98 -1.24 -1.13
C CYS A 174 19.70 -1.51 -0.34
N GLY A 175 19.81 -2.11 0.83
CA GLY A 175 18.66 -2.47 1.65
C GLY A 175 19.03 -2.55 3.11
N VAL A 176 18.09 -3.02 3.93
CA VAL A 176 18.35 -3.40 5.31
C VAL A 176 18.68 -4.87 5.34
N SER A 177 19.83 -5.23 5.90
CA SER A 177 20.23 -6.62 6.03
C SER A 177 19.38 -7.36 7.07
N PHE A 178 18.89 -8.55 6.72
CA PHE A 178 18.12 -9.39 7.65
C PHE A 178 18.89 -9.84 8.89
N THR A 179 20.23 -9.88 8.83
CA THR A 179 21.08 -10.13 10.01
C THR A 179 21.09 -8.97 11.01
N GLU A 180 20.74 -7.75 10.57
CA GLU A 180 20.65 -6.60 11.46
C GLU A 180 19.28 -6.59 12.14
N LEU A 181 19.22 -7.18 13.34
CA LEU A 181 17.99 -7.34 14.11
C LEU A 181 17.28 -6.02 14.40
N TYR A 182 18.00 -5.02 14.92
CA TYR A 182 17.37 -3.76 15.34
C TYR A 182 16.73 -2.99 14.17
N PRO A 183 17.44 -2.72 13.06
CA PRO A 183 16.85 -2.03 11.92
C PRO A 183 15.73 -2.81 11.26
N THR A 184 15.87 -4.14 11.13
CA THR A 184 14.83 -4.98 10.52
C THR A 184 13.57 -5.02 11.39
N PHE A 185 13.73 -5.16 12.71
CA PHE A 185 12.62 -5.08 13.66
C PHE A 185 11.95 -3.71 13.63
N TYR A 186 12.73 -2.63 13.56
CA TYR A 186 12.22 -1.26 13.44
C TYR A 186 11.35 -1.08 12.19
N VAL A 187 11.85 -1.49 11.02
CA VAL A 187 11.10 -1.48 9.75
C VAL A 187 9.81 -2.31 9.88
N THR A 188 9.91 -3.51 10.47
CA THR A 188 8.77 -4.41 10.65
C THR A 188 7.67 -3.76 11.49
N ILE A 189 8.02 -3.13 12.60
CA ILE A 189 7.06 -2.43 13.46
C ILE A 189 6.47 -1.23 12.74
N MET A 190 7.31 -0.32 12.24
CA MET A 190 6.87 0.98 11.77
C MET A 190 6.11 0.92 10.45
N ASN A 191 6.47 0.01 9.54
CA ASN A 191 5.80 -0.13 8.25
C ASN A 191 4.64 -1.11 8.28
N TYR A 192 4.67 -2.14 9.14
CA TYR A 192 3.68 -3.22 9.08
C TYR A 192 2.88 -3.34 10.37
N MET A 193 3.50 -3.69 11.50
CA MET A 193 2.76 -4.06 12.71
C MET A 193 1.95 -2.90 13.29
N LEU A 194 2.52 -1.69 13.34
CA LEU A 194 1.86 -0.53 13.93
C LEU A 194 0.66 -0.07 13.07
N PRO A 195 0.79 0.18 11.74
CA PRO A 195 -0.35 0.46 10.88
C PRO A 195 -1.45 -0.61 10.97
N MET A 196 -1.07 -1.90 10.92
CA MET A 196 -2.03 -3.01 11.00
C MET A 196 -2.77 -3.07 12.33
N SER A 197 -2.07 -2.78 13.43
CA SER A 197 -2.68 -2.72 14.77
C SER A 197 -3.70 -1.59 14.86
N ILE A 198 -3.36 -0.41 14.35
CA ILE A 198 -4.27 0.76 14.34
C ILE A 198 -5.49 0.47 13.47
N ILE A 199 -5.30 -0.08 12.28
CA ILE A 199 -6.38 -0.50 11.38
C ILE A 199 -7.32 -1.50 12.09
N SER A 200 -6.75 -2.50 12.77
CA SER A 200 -7.50 -3.51 13.51
C SER A 200 -8.32 -2.90 14.64
N ILE A 201 -7.73 -1.99 15.43
CA ILE A 201 -8.43 -1.27 16.50
C ILE A 201 -9.61 -0.48 15.95
N PHE A 202 -9.41 0.29 14.86
CA PHE A 202 -10.49 1.04 14.23
C PHE A 202 -11.64 0.13 13.78
N TYR A 203 -11.33 -1.02 13.17
CA TYR A 203 -12.36 -1.95 12.72
C TYR A 203 -13.07 -2.68 13.85
N VAL A 204 -12.38 -3.03 14.94
CA VAL A 204 -13.03 -3.57 16.15
C VAL A 204 -14.01 -2.55 16.73
N CYS A 205 -13.63 -1.27 16.80
CA CYS A 205 -14.52 -0.21 17.28
C CYS A 205 -15.74 0.00 16.36
N ILE A 206 -15.53 0.03 15.04
CA ILE A 206 -16.62 0.11 14.05
C ILE A 206 -17.58 -1.07 14.23
N PHE A 207 -17.05 -2.29 14.31
CA PHE A 207 -17.87 -3.50 14.46
C PHE A 207 -18.72 -3.49 15.74
N ARG A 208 -18.12 -3.09 16.87
CA ARG A 208 -18.86 -2.95 18.14
C ARG A 208 -20.00 -1.95 18.01
N LYS A 209 -19.74 -0.77 17.42
CA LYS A 209 -20.76 0.27 17.27
C LYS A 209 -21.91 -0.14 16.36
N MET A 210 -21.59 -0.83 15.27
CA MET A 210 -22.61 -1.33 14.34
C MET A 210 -23.52 -2.34 15.04
N ARG A 211 -22.96 -3.29 15.80
CA ARG A 211 -23.74 -4.28 16.55
C ARG A 211 -24.69 -3.67 17.58
N GLU A 212 -24.29 -2.61 18.27
CA GLU A 212 -25.18 -1.86 19.18
C GLU A 212 -26.36 -1.22 18.46
N THR A 213 -26.14 -0.75 17.24
CA THR A 213 -27.15 -0.04 16.44
C THR A 213 -28.15 -1.02 15.81
N THR A 214 -27.69 -2.20 15.37
CA THR A 214 -28.55 -3.25 14.79
C THR A 214 -29.61 -3.79 15.76
N ALA A 215 -29.40 -3.66 17.07
CA ALA A 215 -30.36 -4.10 18.09
C ALA A 215 -31.64 -3.23 18.17
N ILE A 216 -31.64 -2.04 17.57
CA ILE A 216 -32.71 -1.04 17.70
C ILE A 216 -33.27 -0.72 16.29
N ARG A 217 -34.26 -1.52 15.86
CA ARG A 217 -35.28 -1.24 14.81
C ARG A 217 -34.89 -1.23 13.30
N GLN A 218 -35.57 -2.12 12.56
CA GLN A 218 -36.30 -1.90 11.28
C GLN A 218 -35.60 -1.65 9.91
N GLU A 219 -34.28 -1.73 9.76
CA GLU A 219 -33.64 -1.47 8.44
C GLU A 219 -32.79 -2.63 7.89
N GLN A 220 -33.44 -3.65 7.30
CA GLN A 220 -32.74 -4.72 6.56
C GLN A 220 -31.89 -4.20 5.37
N GLU A 221 -32.22 -3.03 4.82
CA GLU A 221 -31.45 -2.43 3.71
C GLU A 221 -30.17 -1.72 4.16
N LEU A 222 -30.16 -1.11 5.36
CA LEU A 222 -28.92 -0.56 5.93
C LEU A 222 -27.94 -1.67 6.31
N ASP A 223 -28.44 -2.76 6.90
CA ASP A 223 -27.63 -3.94 7.26
C ASP A 223 -26.87 -4.52 6.06
N ARG A 224 -27.47 -4.52 4.86
CA ARG A 224 -26.80 -5.04 3.65
C ARG A 224 -25.64 -4.15 3.21
N ARG A 225 -25.79 -2.83 3.27
CA ARG A 225 -24.72 -1.88 2.92
C ARG A 225 -23.55 -1.99 3.90
N ASP A 226 -23.89 -2.11 5.17
CA ASP A 226 -22.96 -2.20 6.29
C ASP A 226 -22.18 -3.52 6.27
N TYR A 227 -22.84 -4.63 5.98
CA TYR A 227 -22.20 -5.93 5.76
C TYR A 227 -21.23 -5.91 4.58
N ILE A 228 -21.60 -5.26 3.46
CA ILE A 228 -20.70 -5.12 2.30
C ILE A 228 -19.44 -4.37 2.70
N VAL A 229 -19.58 -3.29 3.48
CA VAL A 229 -18.46 -2.50 3.98
C VAL A 229 -17.57 -3.35 4.89
N ILE A 230 -18.12 -4.08 5.86
CA ILE A 230 -17.37 -4.98 6.75
C ILE A 230 -16.63 -6.06 5.96
N ARG A 231 -17.29 -6.75 5.02
CA ARG A 231 -16.67 -7.80 4.20
C ARG A 231 -15.45 -7.28 3.44
N ARG A 232 -15.53 -6.04 2.94
CA ARG A 232 -14.42 -5.38 2.25
C ARG A 232 -13.30 -4.98 3.19
N MET A 233 -13.63 -4.54 4.41
CA MET A 233 -12.64 -4.28 5.46
C MET A 233 -11.86 -5.56 5.80
N LEU A 234 -12.57 -6.66 6.06
CA LEU A 234 -11.98 -7.97 6.32
C LEU A 234 -11.12 -8.44 5.16
N PHE A 235 -11.57 -8.24 3.92
CA PHE A 235 -10.78 -8.55 2.75
C PHE A 235 -9.49 -7.71 2.68
N THR A 236 -9.53 -6.40 2.95
CA THR A 236 -8.32 -5.57 3.00
C THR A 236 -7.35 -6.06 4.08
N ILE A 237 -7.83 -6.35 5.29
CA ILE A 237 -6.99 -6.87 6.39
C ILE A 237 -6.41 -8.23 6.02
N ALA A 238 -7.22 -9.13 5.50
CA ALA A 238 -6.81 -10.48 5.10
C ALA A 238 -5.73 -10.41 4.01
N THR A 239 -5.91 -9.56 2.99
CA THR A 239 -4.90 -9.34 1.95
C THR A 239 -3.61 -8.79 2.56
N LEU A 240 -3.66 -7.69 3.34
CA LEU A 240 -2.46 -7.13 3.99
C LEU A 240 -1.75 -8.16 4.88
N SER A 241 -2.50 -8.97 5.62
CA SER A 241 -1.96 -9.97 6.56
C SER A 241 -1.34 -11.16 5.83
N THR A 242 -2.06 -11.76 4.88
CA THR A 242 -1.60 -12.93 4.12
C THR A 242 -0.29 -12.66 3.39
N LEU A 243 -0.07 -11.40 2.99
CA LEU A 243 1.12 -10.98 2.26
C LEU A 243 2.27 -10.53 3.18
N SER A 244 1.96 -10.12 4.41
CA SER A 244 2.97 -9.81 5.43
C SER A 244 3.54 -11.08 6.09
N ILE A 245 2.75 -12.16 6.15
CA ILE A 245 3.15 -13.43 6.77
C ILE A 245 4.40 -14.04 6.14
N PRO A 246 4.55 -14.16 4.79
CA PRO A 246 5.76 -14.68 4.17
C PRO A 246 7.01 -13.91 4.60
N TYR A 247 6.93 -12.58 4.68
CA TYR A 247 8.03 -11.74 5.15
C TYR A 247 8.38 -12.05 6.61
N THR A 248 7.39 -12.13 7.49
CA THR A 248 7.62 -12.46 8.91
C THR A 248 8.22 -13.86 9.08
N ILE A 249 7.73 -14.86 8.33
CA ILE A 249 8.27 -16.22 8.35
C ILE A 249 9.73 -16.20 7.89
N VAL A 250 10.01 -15.56 6.76
CA VAL A 250 11.37 -15.42 6.21
C VAL A 250 12.30 -14.73 7.20
N TYR A 251 11.85 -13.66 7.85
CA TYR A 251 12.61 -12.97 8.88
C TYR A 251 12.89 -13.85 10.10
N ILE A 252 11.89 -14.60 10.61
CA ILE A 252 12.11 -15.53 11.72
C ILE A 252 13.12 -16.61 11.32
N LEU A 253 13.01 -17.15 10.10
CA LEU A 253 13.95 -18.14 9.58
C LEU A 253 15.36 -17.58 9.43
N SER A 254 15.53 -16.33 8.97
CA SER A 254 16.85 -15.71 8.86
C SER A 254 17.50 -15.48 10.22
N ILE A 255 16.72 -15.16 11.26
CA ILE A 255 17.21 -15.08 12.64
C ILE A 255 17.67 -16.46 13.13
N ILE A 256 16.84 -17.49 12.97
CA ILE A 256 17.12 -18.83 13.48
C ILE A 256 18.36 -19.42 12.79
N THR A 257 18.47 -19.25 11.48
CA THR A 257 19.58 -19.79 10.68
C THR A 257 20.83 -18.93 10.72
N ASN A 258 20.70 -17.66 11.15
CA ASN A 258 21.74 -16.62 11.04
C ASN A 258 22.32 -16.52 9.61
N GLN A 259 21.48 -16.78 8.60
CA GLN A 259 21.87 -16.76 7.19
C GLN A 259 21.14 -15.63 6.45
N ASN A 260 21.91 -14.86 5.68
CA ASN A 260 21.40 -13.90 4.71
C ASN A 260 21.30 -14.57 3.32
N GLY A 261 20.39 -15.53 3.18
CA GLY A 261 20.14 -16.14 1.87
C GLY A 261 19.51 -15.12 0.91
N SER A 262 20.04 -15.03 -0.32
CA SER A 262 19.45 -14.24 -1.42
C SER A 262 17.95 -14.51 -1.61
N ILE A 263 17.56 -15.79 -1.47
CA ILE A 263 16.17 -16.23 -1.56
C ILE A 263 15.21 -15.48 -0.61
N PHE A 264 15.67 -15.08 0.58
CA PHE A 264 14.86 -14.37 1.55
C PHE A 264 14.46 -12.98 1.04
N TYR A 265 15.40 -12.26 0.44
CA TYR A 265 15.15 -10.95 -0.17
C TYR A 265 14.25 -11.08 -1.40
N ARG A 266 14.48 -12.10 -2.23
CA ARG A 266 13.65 -12.37 -3.42
C ARG A 266 12.20 -12.68 -3.04
N ILE A 267 11.97 -13.53 -2.04
CA ILE A 267 10.62 -13.84 -1.54
C ILE A 267 9.94 -12.58 -0.95
N GLN A 268 10.68 -11.76 -0.21
CA GLN A 268 10.16 -10.50 0.33
C GLN A 268 9.66 -9.59 -0.79
N TRP A 269 10.50 -9.30 -1.79
CA TRP A 269 10.14 -8.36 -2.85
C TRP A 269 9.06 -8.92 -3.76
N PHE A 270 9.09 -10.21 -4.07
CA PHE A 270 8.01 -10.89 -4.77
C PHE A 270 6.68 -10.75 -4.01
N SER A 271 6.69 -10.97 -2.70
CA SER A 271 5.49 -10.80 -1.84
C SER A 271 5.00 -9.35 -1.86
N ALA A 272 5.90 -8.37 -1.84
CA ALA A 272 5.57 -6.95 -1.96
C ALA A 272 5.00 -6.58 -3.34
N SER A 273 5.47 -7.18 -4.43
CA SER A 273 4.92 -6.98 -5.78
C SER A 273 3.54 -7.60 -5.91
N LEU A 274 3.38 -8.85 -5.44
CA LEU A 274 2.10 -9.55 -5.42
C LEU A 274 1.07 -8.76 -4.61
N CYS A 275 1.50 -8.16 -3.50
CA CYS A 275 0.69 -7.28 -2.68
C CYS A 275 0.19 -6.06 -3.45
N SER A 276 1.10 -5.30 -4.06
CA SER A 276 0.74 -4.14 -4.88
C SER A 276 -0.23 -4.52 -6.01
N CYS A 277 0.01 -5.65 -6.69
CA CYS A 277 -0.84 -6.12 -7.76
C CYS A 277 -2.25 -6.51 -7.28
N LEU A 278 -2.35 -7.32 -6.22
CA LEU A 278 -3.63 -7.71 -5.63
C LEU A 278 -4.42 -6.49 -5.14
N PHE A 279 -3.76 -5.52 -4.53
CA PHE A 279 -4.42 -4.27 -4.14
C PHE A 279 -4.92 -3.50 -5.35
N SER A 280 -4.09 -3.32 -6.38
CA SER A 280 -4.46 -2.59 -7.60
C SER A 280 -5.68 -3.20 -8.28
N LEU A 281 -5.74 -4.53 -8.37
CA LEU A 281 -6.86 -5.27 -8.98
C LEU A 281 -8.13 -5.25 -8.11
N THR A 282 -7.99 -5.29 -6.80
CA THR A 282 -9.13 -5.39 -5.87
C THR A 282 -9.65 -4.01 -5.46
N LEU A 283 -8.91 -2.93 -5.65
CA LEU A 283 -9.28 -1.58 -5.25
C LEU A 283 -10.65 -1.13 -5.82
N PRO A 284 -10.97 -1.36 -7.12
CA PRO A 284 -12.30 -1.04 -7.65
C PRO A 284 -13.42 -1.89 -7.04
N LEU A 285 -13.11 -3.14 -6.63
CA LEU A 285 -14.09 -4.04 -6.00
C LEU A 285 -14.35 -3.65 -4.54
N ILE A 286 -13.31 -3.20 -3.83
CA ILE A 286 -13.34 -2.77 -2.44
C ILE A 286 -13.98 -1.39 -2.30
N ASN A 287 -13.73 -0.46 -3.22
CA ASN A 287 -14.31 0.87 -3.16
C ASN A 287 -15.55 0.96 -4.08
N THR A 288 -16.75 0.88 -3.49
CA THR A 288 -18.03 1.02 -4.22
C THR A 288 -18.12 2.36 -4.91
N GLN A 289 -17.58 3.42 -4.30
CA GLN A 289 -17.62 4.75 -4.89
C GLN A 289 -16.77 4.80 -6.15
N LEU A 290 -15.60 4.15 -6.16
CA LEU A 290 -14.79 4.04 -7.36
C LEU A 290 -15.52 3.21 -8.43
N SER A 291 -16.08 2.04 -8.07
CA SER A 291 -16.84 1.22 -9.03
C SER A 291 -18.06 1.97 -9.59
N SER A 292 -18.83 2.66 -8.75
CA SER A 292 -19.99 3.43 -9.19
C SER A 292 -19.56 4.64 -10.03
N PHE A 293 -18.47 5.31 -9.66
CA PHE A 293 -17.92 6.44 -10.40
C PHE A 293 -17.46 6.01 -11.80
N LEU A 294 -16.82 4.85 -11.93
CA LEU A 294 -16.39 4.30 -13.21
C LEU A 294 -17.59 3.79 -14.05
N ARG A 295 -18.57 3.12 -13.42
CA ARG A 295 -19.69 2.47 -14.10
C ARG A 295 -20.86 3.41 -14.42
N SER A 296 -21.00 4.54 -13.73
CA SER A 296 -22.17 5.41 -13.91
C SER A 296 -22.17 6.07 -15.29
N ASN A 297 -22.88 5.46 -16.24
CA ASN A 297 -23.40 6.12 -17.43
C ASN A 297 -24.72 6.86 -17.14
N ARG A 298 -25.26 6.74 -15.91
CA ARG A 298 -26.49 7.40 -15.50
C ARG A 298 -26.18 8.80 -15.00
N LEU A 299 -26.19 9.74 -15.94
CA LEU A 299 -26.48 11.14 -15.68
C LEU A 299 -27.93 11.22 -15.17
N THR A 300 -28.20 10.81 -13.93
CA THR A 300 -29.45 11.23 -13.29
C THR A 300 -29.19 12.65 -12.80
N PRO A 301 -29.74 13.68 -13.46
CA PRO A 301 -29.68 15.03 -12.93
C PRO A 301 -30.27 14.97 -11.52
N VAL A 302 -29.50 15.41 -10.54
CA VAL A 302 -30.05 15.72 -9.23
C VAL A 302 -30.97 16.91 -9.49
N ASN A 303 -32.27 16.64 -9.61
CA ASN A 303 -33.27 17.69 -9.64
C ASN A 303 -33.16 18.45 -8.32
N HIS A 304 -32.50 19.60 -8.37
CA HIS A 304 -32.59 20.63 -7.35
C HIS A 304 -34.01 21.22 -7.42
N GLN A 305 -34.97 20.48 -6.89
CA GLN A 305 -36.24 21.02 -6.42
C GLN A 305 -36.24 20.89 -4.90
N ALA A 306 -35.67 21.91 -4.26
CA ALA A 306 -35.91 22.29 -2.87
C ALA A 306 -35.70 23.80 -2.77
#